data_AF-A0A401PQL9-F1
#
_entry.id   AF-A0A401PQL9-F1
#
_cell.length_a   1.000
_cell.length_b   1.000
_cell.length_c   1.000
_cell.angle_alpha   90.00
_cell.angle_beta   90.00
_cell.angle_gamma   90.00
#
_symmetry.space_group_name_H-M   'P 1'
#
loop_
_entity.id
_entity.type
_entity.pdbx_description
1 polymer ?
#
loop_
_entity_poly.entity_id
_entity_poly.type
_entity_poly.pdbx_seq_one_letter_code
_entity_poly.pdbx_strand_id
1 'polypeptide(L)'
;MFNESDHFFTSLGLIPMPDEFWKKSMLEKPKDREVVCHASAWDFFNRKDFRIKQCTVVNMEDLVTAHHEMGHVQYFLQYKDLHITFRDGANPGFHEAIGDVMALSVATPKHLHTIGLLDKVEDNKESDINYLMSIALDKIAFLPFSYLMDQWRWKVFDGRIPEDAYNQEWWNLRLRYQGLCPPVPRSEEDFDPGAKFHIPSSVPYVRYFVSFIIQFQFHESLCKVAGQTGPLHKCDIYKSKAAGKLIGDAMKLGSSKSWPEAMKLITGNSTMSADSLMKYFQPLTNWLIEENFKNAETLGWPLYDWTPALDVVEPPTPPTQAPYGHVDFLGLSLKPEQAKAGQWILLVLAIGLTIGVTALVAKMILRKRRPYKSASELEMK
;
A
#
# COMPACT_ATOMS: atom_id res chain seq x y z
N MET A 1 0.77 -9.20 -25.68
CA MET A 1 1.06 -8.56 -24.38
C MET A 1 2.57 -8.45 -24.17
N PHE A 2 3.30 -9.53 -23.90
CA PHE A 2 4.77 -9.45 -23.71
C PHE A 2 5.54 -8.89 -24.92
N ASN A 3 5.19 -9.26 -26.16
CA ASN A 3 5.83 -8.66 -27.35
C ASN A 3 5.60 -7.14 -27.45
N GLU A 4 4.41 -6.66 -27.08
CA GLU A 4 4.12 -5.22 -27.07
C GLU A 4 4.93 -4.51 -25.97
N SER A 5 5.08 -5.16 -24.83
CA SER A 5 5.93 -4.65 -23.76
C SER A 5 7.40 -4.58 -24.18
N ASP A 6 7.95 -5.63 -24.80
CA ASP A 6 9.31 -5.61 -25.36
C ASP A 6 9.48 -4.48 -26.40
N HIS A 7 8.46 -4.29 -27.25
CA HIS A 7 8.44 -3.19 -28.20
C HIS A 7 8.44 -1.81 -27.51
N PHE A 8 7.69 -1.64 -26.42
CA PHE A 8 7.72 -0.43 -25.62
C PHE A 8 9.13 -0.15 -25.08
N PHE A 9 9.77 -1.12 -24.40
CA PHE A 9 11.12 -0.97 -23.84
C PHE A 9 12.17 -0.68 -24.93
N THR A 10 12.14 -1.42 -26.04
CA THR A 10 13.06 -1.20 -27.17
C THR A 10 12.81 0.12 -27.88
N SER A 11 11.57 0.63 -27.90
CA SER A 11 11.25 1.97 -28.40
C SER A 11 12.01 3.06 -27.63
N LEU A 12 12.27 2.86 -26.34
CA LEU A 12 13.08 3.74 -25.49
C LEU A 12 14.59 3.57 -25.72
N GLY A 13 15.01 2.55 -26.48
CA GLY A 13 16.42 2.22 -26.68
C GLY A 13 17.00 1.37 -25.54
N LEU A 14 16.12 0.72 -24.77
CA LEU A 14 16.51 -0.28 -23.78
C LEU A 14 16.77 -1.63 -24.46
N ILE A 15 17.20 -2.62 -23.66
CA ILE A 15 17.72 -3.89 -24.16
C ILE A 15 16.52 -4.79 -24.53
N PRO A 16 16.45 -5.34 -25.75
CA PRO A 16 15.40 -6.30 -26.10
C PRO A 16 15.50 -7.56 -25.23
N MET A 17 14.37 -8.22 -24.98
CA MET A 17 14.38 -9.49 -24.28
C MET A 17 15.20 -10.54 -25.05
N PRO A 18 16.11 -11.28 -24.38
CA PRO A 18 16.94 -12.28 -25.04
C PRO A 18 16.13 -13.49 -25.50
N ASP A 19 16.66 -14.24 -26.46
CA ASP A 19 16.06 -15.49 -26.97
C ASP A 19 15.69 -16.48 -25.84
N GLU A 20 16.56 -16.61 -24.83
CA GLU A 20 16.35 -17.50 -23.69
C GLU A 20 15.11 -17.11 -22.88
N PHE A 21 14.78 -15.81 -22.79
CA PHE A 21 13.59 -15.34 -22.10
C PHE A 21 12.32 -15.90 -22.76
N TRP A 22 12.21 -15.77 -24.09
CA TRP A 22 11.05 -16.25 -24.84
C TRP A 22 10.92 -17.77 -24.82
N LYS A 23 12.06 -18.47 -24.93
CA LYS A 23 12.09 -19.94 -24.97
C LYS A 23 11.76 -20.59 -23.62
N LYS A 24 12.01 -19.91 -22.50
CA LYS A 24 11.99 -20.54 -21.17
C LYS A 24 11.02 -19.93 -20.16
N SER A 25 10.46 -18.76 -20.42
CA SER A 25 9.47 -18.13 -19.53
C SER A 25 8.14 -18.89 -19.53
N MET A 26 7.42 -18.83 -18.41
CA MET A 26 6.04 -19.32 -18.30
C MET A 26 5.11 -18.11 -18.37
N LEU A 27 4.62 -17.83 -19.58
CA LEU A 27 3.78 -16.65 -19.86
C LEU A 27 2.28 -16.97 -19.86
N GLU A 28 1.91 -18.24 -19.70
CA GLU A 28 0.53 -18.72 -19.60
C GLU A 28 0.45 -19.86 -18.59
N LYS A 29 -0.74 -20.10 -18.02
CA LYS A 29 -0.93 -21.22 -17.09
C LYS A 29 -0.85 -22.56 -17.86
N PRO A 30 0.08 -23.46 -17.50
CA PRO A 30 0.14 -24.79 -18.09
C PRO A 30 -1.09 -25.62 -17.70
N LYS A 31 -1.52 -26.51 -18.61
CA LYS A 31 -2.71 -27.38 -18.38
C LYS A 31 -2.38 -28.70 -17.67
N ASP A 32 -1.11 -29.05 -17.60
CA ASP A 32 -0.60 -30.37 -17.21
C ASP A 32 0.01 -30.41 -15.80
N ARG A 33 0.11 -29.27 -15.11
CA ARG A 33 0.75 -29.20 -13.79
C ARG A 33 0.24 -28.02 -12.95
N GLU A 34 0.34 -28.19 -11.63
CA GLU A 34 0.13 -27.12 -10.66
C GLU A 34 1.32 -26.14 -10.64
N VAL A 35 1.03 -24.84 -10.54
CA VAL A 35 2.04 -23.79 -10.53
C VAL A 35 1.63 -22.64 -9.61
N VAL A 36 2.62 -21.93 -9.07
CA VAL A 36 2.39 -20.66 -8.38
C VAL A 36 2.09 -19.59 -9.43
N CYS A 37 0.84 -19.11 -9.50
CA CYS A 37 0.40 -18.18 -10.55
C CYS A 37 0.76 -16.71 -10.30
N HIS A 38 1.09 -16.31 -9.07
CA HIS A 38 1.48 -14.93 -8.77
C HIS A 38 2.65 -14.50 -9.66
N ALA A 39 2.50 -13.36 -10.35
CA ALA A 39 3.51 -12.85 -11.28
C ALA A 39 4.86 -12.65 -10.58
N SER A 40 5.94 -12.90 -11.32
CA SER A 40 7.30 -12.75 -10.81
C SER A 40 8.31 -12.80 -11.96
N ALA A 41 9.34 -11.98 -11.85
CA ALA A 41 10.52 -11.98 -12.71
C ALA A 41 11.72 -12.60 -11.99
N TRP A 42 12.55 -13.32 -12.76
CA TRP A 42 13.65 -14.14 -12.23
C TRP A 42 14.97 -13.86 -12.96
N ASP A 43 16.00 -13.46 -12.21
CA ASP A 43 17.40 -13.49 -12.63
C ASP A 43 18.04 -14.81 -12.14
N PHE A 44 18.61 -15.59 -13.06
CA PHE A 44 19.33 -16.83 -12.73
C PHE A 44 20.81 -16.61 -12.43
N PHE A 45 21.23 -15.34 -12.31
CA PHE A 45 22.56 -14.86 -11.92
C PHE A 45 23.73 -15.24 -12.86
N ASN A 46 23.45 -15.94 -13.95
CA ASN A 46 24.43 -16.35 -14.97
C ASN A 46 24.63 -15.32 -16.10
N ARG A 47 23.98 -14.15 -15.99
CA ARG A 47 24.03 -13.01 -16.95
C ARG A 47 23.39 -13.29 -18.31
N LYS A 48 22.66 -14.39 -18.46
CA LYS A 48 22.06 -14.84 -19.73
C LYS A 48 20.60 -15.22 -19.59
N ASP A 49 20.26 -15.93 -18.53
CA ASP A 49 18.95 -16.54 -18.32
C ASP A 49 18.11 -15.67 -17.39
N PHE A 50 17.10 -15.02 -17.98
CA PHE A 50 16.14 -14.17 -17.30
C PHE A 50 14.74 -14.61 -17.72
N ARG A 51 13.80 -14.72 -16.78
CA ARG A 51 12.48 -15.30 -17.07
C ARG A 51 11.37 -14.58 -16.33
N ILE A 52 10.16 -14.68 -16.87
CA ILE A 52 8.92 -14.36 -16.17
C ILE A 52 8.12 -15.63 -15.92
N LYS A 53 7.43 -15.68 -14.78
CA LYS A 53 6.44 -16.69 -14.43
C LYS A 53 5.12 -15.99 -14.05
N GLN A 54 4.19 -15.91 -15.01
CA GLN A 54 2.88 -15.30 -14.86
C GLN A 54 1.81 -16.18 -15.52
N CYS A 55 0.69 -16.39 -14.83
CA CYS A 55 -0.48 -17.05 -15.42
C CYS A 55 -1.32 -16.01 -16.17
N THR A 56 -0.83 -15.52 -17.31
CA THR A 56 -1.42 -14.36 -17.98
C THR A 56 -2.82 -14.62 -18.51
N VAL A 57 -3.72 -13.67 -18.29
CA VAL A 57 -5.07 -13.62 -18.86
C VAL A 57 -5.19 -12.40 -19.77
N VAL A 58 -5.98 -12.50 -20.85
CA VAL A 58 -6.12 -11.42 -21.83
C VAL A 58 -7.07 -10.33 -21.29
N ASN A 59 -6.50 -9.35 -20.59
CA ASN A 59 -7.19 -8.14 -20.11
C ASN A 59 -6.19 -6.97 -19.93
N MET A 60 -6.69 -5.79 -19.54
CA MET A 60 -5.86 -4.59 -19.36
C MET A 60 -4.95 -4.67 -18.11
N GLU A 61 -5.43 -5.28 -17.03
CA GLU A 61 -4.68 -5.45 -15.78
C GLU A 61 -3.40 -6.29 -15.99
N ASP A 62 -3.52 -7.40 -16.73
CA ASP A 62 -2.40 -8.27 -17.05
C ASP A 62 -1.49 -7.65 -18.12
N LEU A 63 -1.98 -6.72 -18.95
CA LEU A 63 -1.13 -5.95 -19.87
C LEU A 63 -0.22 -5.02 -19.08
N VAL A 64 -0.78 -4.33 -18.08
CA VAL A 64 -0.02 -3.50 -17.13
C VAL A 64 0.96 -4.37 -16.34
N THR A 65 0.51 -5.52 -15.82
CA THR A 65 1.37 -6.46 -15.10
C THR A 65 2.52 -6.99 -15.97
N ALA A 66 2.28 -7.28 -17.26
CA ALA A 66 3.34 -7.70 -18.16
C ALA A 66 4.44 -6.62 -18.30
N HIS A 67 4.06 -5.34 -18.35
CA HIS A 67 5.03 -4.23 -18.34
C HIS A 67 5.75 -4.09 -17.00
N HIS A 68 5.04 -4.31 -15.89
CA HIS A 68 5.63 -4.33 -14.56
C HIS A 68 6.76 -5.38 -14.47
N GLU A 69 6.44 -6.63 -14.79
CA GLU A 69 7.38 -7.74 -14.71
C GLU A 69 8.53 -7.62 -15.72
N MET A 70 8.25 -7.12 -16.93
CA MET A 70 9.32 -6.83 -17.90
C MET A 70 10.21 -5.67 -17.46
N GLY A 71 9.72 -4.74 -16.65
CA GLY A 71 10.54 -3.72 -15.98
C GLY A 71 11.58 -4.33 -15.04
N HIS A 72 11.21 -5.37 -14.28
CA HIS A 72 12.17 -6.13 -13.48
C HIS A 72 13.23 -6.81 -14.36
N VAL A 73 12.82 -7.47 -15.44
CA VAL A 73 13.78 -8.11 -16.37
C VAL A 73 14.70 -7.06 -17.01
N GLN A 74 14.16 -5.88 -17.34
CA GLN A 74 14.96 -4.80 -17.86
C GLN A 74 16.01 -4.31 -16.85
N TYR A 75 15.69 -4.27 -15.56
CA TYR A 75 16.65 -4.01 -14.50
C TYR A 75 17.74 -5.09 -14.49
N PHE A 76 17.34 -6.37 -14.58
CA PHE A 76 18.26 -7.52 -14.65
C PHE A 76 19.28 -7.39 -15.76
N LEU A 77 18.80 -7.06 -16.96
CA LEU A 77 19.64 -6.91 -18.15
C LEU A 77 20.65 -5.76 -18.02
N GLN A 78 20.30 -4.67 -17.33
CA GLN A 78 21.16 -3.48 -17.23
C GLN A 78 22.32 -3.67 -16.25
N TYR A 79 22.08 -4.33 -15.11
CA TYR A 79 23.11 -4.53 -14.09
C TYR A 79 23.84 -5.88 -14.16
N LYS A 80 23.53 -6.73 -15.15
CA LYS A 80 24.02 -8.13 -15.24
C LYS A 80 25.55 -8.26 -15.20
N ASP A 81 26.28 -7.20 -15.55
CA ASP A 81 27.74 -7.21 -15.58
C ASP A 81 28.39 -6.71 -14.28
N LEU A 82 27.60 -6.21 -13.32
CA LEU A 82 28.07 -5.93 -11.96
C LEU A 82 28.44 -7.23 -11.22
N HIS A 83 29.24 -7.07 -10.16
CA HIS A 83 29.45 -8.13 -9.18
C HIS A 83 28.10 -8.57 -8.62
N ILE A 84 27.91 -9.87 -8.37
CA ILE A 84 26.61 -10.45 -7.98
C ILE A 84 25.98 -9.75 -6.77
N THR A 85 26.80 -9.33 -5.81
CA THR A 85 26.37 -8.57 -4.62
C THR A 85 25.71 -7.21 -4.93
N PHE A 86 25.99 -6.64 -6.10
CA PHE A 86 25.44 -5.35 -6.53
C PHE A 86 24.30 -5.47 -7.56
N ARG A 87 23.87 -6.70 -7.88
CA ARG A 87 22.75 -6.98 -8.80
C ARG A 87 21.41 -6.96 -8.05
N ASP A 88 21.07 -5.78 -7.57
CA ASP A 88 19.78 -5.48 -6.99
C ASP A 88 19.43 -4.02 -7.35
N GLY A 89 18.19 -3.60 -7.13
CA GLY A 89 17.82 -2.20 -7.25
C GLY A 89 18.58 -1.34 -6.23
N ALA A 90 18.74 -0.05 -6.50
CA ALA A 90 19.39 0.87 -5.56
C ALA A 90 18.76 0.82 -4.15
N ASN A 91 17.45 0.58 -4.09
CA ASN A 91 16.75 -0.06 -2.98
C ASN A 91 15.59 -0.91 -3.55
N PRO A 92 14.92 -1.76 -2.75
CA PRO A 92 13.84 -2.62 -3.26
C PRO A 92 12.69 -1.88 -3.95
N GLY A 93 12.37 -0.65 -3.53
CA GLY A 93 11.31 0.16 -4.16
C GLY A 93 11.66 0.64 -5.57
N PHE A 94 12.95 0.79 -5.90
CA PHE A 94 13.37 1.10 -7.28
C PHE A 94 13.04 -0.05 -8.23
N HIS A 95 13.20 -1.29 -7.77
CA HIS A 95 12.96 -2.47 -8.60
C HIS A 95 11.49 -2.55 -9.02
N GLU A 96 10.59 -2.27 -8.09
CA GLU A 96 9.13 -2.19 -8.29
C GLU A 96 8.72 -0.98 -9.15
N ALA A 97 9.37 0.18 -8.95
CA ALA A 97 8.99 1.41 -9.62
C ALA A 97 9.29 1.43 -11.12
N ILE A 98 10.36 0.77 -11.59
CA ILE A 98 10.72 0.81 -13.01
C ILE A 98 9.60 0.25 -13.89
N GLY A 99 9.05 -0.90 -13.52
CA GLY A 99 7.94 -1.50 -14.25
C GLY A 99 6.69 -0.61 -14.27
N ASP A 100 6.33 -0.07 -13.10
CA ASP A 100 5.17 0.78 -12.93
C ASP A 100 5.26 2.11 -13.71
N VAL A 101 6.46 2.71 -13.79
CA VAL A 101 6.70 3.92 -14.57
C VAL A 101 6.37 3.72 -16.05
N MET A 102 6.73 2.56 -16.60
CA MET A 102 6.41 2.23 -18.00
C MET A 102 4.90 2.04 -18.15
N ALA A 103 4.27 1.34 -17.22
CA ALA A 103 2.84 1.13 -17.20
C ALA A 103 2.03 2.44 -17.16
N LEU A 104 2.52 3.49 -16.46
CA LEU A 104 1.86 4.79 -16.44
C LEU A 104 1.75 5.43 -17.83
N SER A 105 2.75 5.25 -18.71
CA SER A 105 2.66 5.72 -20.10
C SER A 105 1.81 4.81 -20.97
N VAL A 106 1.91 3.50 -20.78
CA VAL A 106 1.15 2.48 -21.54
C VAL A 106 -0.36 2.60 -21.30
N ALA A 107 -0.76 2.91 -20.06
CA ALA A 107 -2.16 3.05 -19.70
C ALA A 107 -2.83 4.33 -20.23
N THR A 108 -2.07 5.28 -20.78
CA THR A 108 -2.65 6.52 -21.30
C THR A 108 -3.56 6.24 -22.51
N PRO A 109 -4.70 6.95 -22.65
CA PRO A 109 -5.56 6.83 -23.83
C PRO A 109 -4.80 7.08 -25.15
N LYS A 110 -3.84 8.02 -25.13
CA LYS A 110 -2.94 8.31 -26.27
C LYS A 110 -2.14 7.07 -26.69
N HIS A 111 -1.56 6.35 -25.72
CA HIS A 111 -0.78 5.16 -26.00
C HIS A 111 -1.66 4.02 -26.49
N LEU A 112 -2.78 3.75 -25.80
CA LEU A 112 -3.75 2.71 -26.18
C LEU A 112 -4.27 2.89 -27.60
N HIS A 113 -4.53 4.13 -28.02
CA HIS A 113 -4.90 4.43 -29.40
C HIS A 113 -3.74 4.16 -30.37
N THR A 114 -2.52 4.52 -30.01
CA THR A 114 -1.32 4.28 -30.85
C THR A 114 -1.08 2.80 -31.12
N ILE A 115 -1.40 1.92 -30.17
CA ILE A 115 -1.26 0.46 -30.30
C ILE A 115 -2.56 -0.24 -30.75
N GLY A 116 -3.60 0.52 -31.11
CA GLY A 116 -4.85 -0.01 -31.66
C GLY A 116 -5.80 -0.68 -30.66
N LEU A 117 -5.67 -0.38 -29.36
CA LEU A 117 -6.57 -0.87 -28.31
C LEU A 117 -7.68 0.14 -27.94
N LEU A 118 -7.64 1.35 -28.49
CA LEU A 118 -8.66 2.39 -28.30
C LEU A 118 -8.94 3.11 -29.62
N ASP A 119 -10.18 3.10 -30.08
CA ASP A 119 -10.56 3.65 -31.40
C ASP A 119 -10.49 5.18 -31.47
N LYS A 120 -10.81 5.87 -30.37
CA LYS A 120 -10.86 7.32 -30.30
C LYS A 120 -10.26 7.80 -28.98
N VAL A 121 -9.44 8.84 -29.07
CA VAL A 121 -8.96 9.59 -27.91
C VAL A 121 -9.82 10.82 -27.77
N GLU A 122 -10.63 10.85 -26.72
CA GLU A 122 -11.32 12.07 -26.30
C GLU A 122 -10.38 12.93 -25.46
N ASP A 123 -10.25 14.20 -25.83
CA ASP A 123 -9.42 15.18 -25.12
C ASP A 123 -10.34 16.24 -24.49
N ASN A 124 -11.10 15.82 -23.48
CA ASN A 124 -12.03 16.65 -22.72
C ASN A 124 -11.90 16.40 -21.21
N LYS A 125 -12.46 17.30 -20.41
CA LYS A 125 -12.33 17.27 -18.94
C LYS A 125 -12.94 15.99 -18.37
N GLU A 126 -14.09 15.57 -18.89
CA GLU A 126 -14.82 14.39 -18.43
C GLU A 126 -13.99 13.11 -18.62
N SER A 127 -13.35 12.97 -19.78
CA SER A 127 -12.45 11.85 -20.09
C SER A 127 -11.19 11.87 -19.23
N ASP A 128 -10.62 13.05 -18.98
CA ASP A 128 -9.47 13.20 -18.07
C ASP A 128 -9.81 12.77 -16.64
N ILE A 129 -10.99 13.15 -16.13
CA ILE A 129 -11.45 12.75 -14.80
C ILE A 129 -11.72 11.24 -14.74
N ASN A 130 -12.36 10.66 -15.76
CA ASN A 130 -12.61 9.22 -15.83
C ASN A 130 -11.28 8.42 -15.84
N TYR A 131 -10.31 8.87 -16.63
CA TYR A 131 -8.99 8.26 -16.68
C TYR A 131 -8.26 8.41 -15.33
N LEU A 132 -8.20 9.62 -14.77
CA LEU A 132 -7.53 9.83 -13.48
C LEU A 132 -8.19 9.01 -12.37
N MET A 133 -9.52 8.88 -12.37
CA MET A 133 -10.24 8.05 -11.40
C MET A 133 -9.85 6.57 -11.54
N SER A 134 -9.78 6.04 -12.77
CA SER A 134 -9.38 4.65 -12.97
C SER A 134 -7.96 4.38 -12.49
N ILE A 135 -7.03 5.31 -12.72
CA ILE A 135 -5.66 5.21 -12.18
C ILE A 135 -5.64 5.40 -10.65
N ALA A 136 -6.48 6.26 -10.08
CA ALA A 136 -6.54 6.49 -8.63
C ALA A 136 -7.07 5.27 -7.86
N LEU A 137 -8.02 4.52 -8.45
CA LEU A 137 -8.54 3.27 -7.89
C LEU A 137 -7.46 2.19 -7.72
N ASP A 138 -6.41 2.23 -8.54
CA ASP A 138 -5.22 1.40 -8.36
C ASP A 138 -4.20 2.12 -7.46
N LYS A 139 -3.71 3.30 -7.88
CA LYS A 139 -2.53 3.94 -7.27
C LYS A 139 -2.81 4.58 -5.91
N ILE A 140 -3.91 5.30 -5.75
CA ILE A 140 -4.21 6.00 -4.48
C ILE A 140 -4.80 5.02 -3.45
N ALA A 141 -5.72 4.15 -3.86
CA ALA A 141 -6.34 3.17 -2.96
C ALA A 141 -5.34 2.16 -2.37
N PHE A 142 -4.26 1.87 -3.11
CA PHE A 142 -3.23 0.93 -2.68
C PHE A 142 -2.23 1.49 -1.65
N LEU A 143 -2.02 2.82 -1.59
CA LEU A 143 -1.10 3.44 -0.63
C LEU A 143 -1.38 3.06 0.84
N PRO A 144 -2.62 3.19 1.37
CA PRO A 144 -2.89 2.79 2.74
C PRO A 144 -2.75 1.28 2.96
N PHE A 145 -3.09 0.44 1.96
CA PHE A 145 -2.91 -1.00 2.05
C PHE A 145 -1.43 -1.40 2.13
N SER A 146 -0.60 -0.82 1.27
CA SER A 146 0.84 -1.12 1.28
C SER A 146 1.55 -0.61 2.51
N TYR A 147 1.11 0.53 3.06
CA TYR A 147 1.63 1.07 4.30
C TYR A 147 1.29 0.17 5.50
N LEU A 148 0.03 -0.27 5.62
CA LEU A 148 -0.39 -1.05 6.79
C LEU A 148 0.22 -2.45 6.83
N MET A 149 0.49 -3.06 5.68
CA MET A 149 1.04 -4.42 5.56
C MET A 149 2.34 -4.59 6.36
N ASP A 150 3.34 -3.74 6.10
CA ASP A 150 4.61 -3.82 6.84
C ASP A 150 4.52 -3.16 8.22
N GLN A 151 3.60 -2.21 8.46
CA GLN A 151 3.30 -1.75 9.83
C GLN A 151 2.83 -2.90 10.73
N TRP A 152 1.95 -3.78 10.22
CA TRP A 152 1.53 -4.98 10.94
C TRP A 152 2.72 -5.92 11.15
N ARG A 153 3.47 -6.26 10.10
CA ARG A 153 4.63 -7.18 10.20
C ARG A 153 5.73 -6.67 11.13
N TRP A 154 6.08 -5.39 11.08
CA TRP A 154 7.09 -4.82 11.96
C TRP A 154 6.70 -4.94 13.43
N LYS A 155 5.41 -4.70 13.74
CA LYS A 155 4.90 -4.85 15.10
C LYS A 155 4.80 -6.31 15.54
N VAL A 156 4.56 -7.25 14.61
CA VAL A 156 4.68 -8.68 14.89
C VAL A 156 6.13 -9.05 15.19
N PHE A 157 7.07 -8.64 14.33
CA PHE A 157 8.49 -8.97 14.46
C PHE A 157 9.15 -8.37 15.72
N ASP A 158 8.72 -7.18 16.16
CA ASP A 158 9.23 -6.56 17.39
C ASP A 158 8.42 -6.89 18.65
N GLY A 159 7.40 -7.76 18.53
CA GLY A 159 6.60 -8.27 19.64
C GLY A 159 5.52 -7.33 20.17
N ARG A 160 5.30 -6.17 19.54
CA ARG A 160 4.17 -5.27 19.89
C ARG A 160 2.80 -5.87 19.56
N ILE A 161 2.71 -6.77 18.58
CA ILE A 161 1.52 -7.59 18.31
C ILE A 161 1.85 -9.03 18.71
N PRO A 162 1.33 -9.54 19.83
CA PRO A 162 1.46 -10.94 20.19
C PRO A 162 0.58 -11.83 19.30
N GLU A 163 0.85 -13.15 19.30
CA GLU A 163 0.17 -14.14 18.46
C GLU A 163 -1.35 -14.21 18.72
N ASP A 164 -1.78 -13.97 19.96
CA ASP A 164 -3.18 -13.93 20.39
C ASP A 164 -3.91 -12.62 20.02
N ALA A 165 -3.29 -11.76 19.20
CA ALA A 165 -3.88 -10.52 18.71
C ALA A 165 -3.55 -10.24 17.24
N TYR A 166 -3.08 -11.25 16.48
CA TYR A 166 -2.69 -11.09 15.08
C TYR A 166 -3.83 -10.55 14.22
N ASN A 167 -5.01 -11.14 14.34
CA ASN A 167 -6.12 -10.83 13.45
C ASN A 167 -6.84 -9.55 13.88
N GLN A 168 -7.01 -9.34 15.18
CA GLN A 168 -7.55 -8.10 15.74
C GLN A 168 -6.70 -6.90 15.31
N GLU A 169 -5.38 -6.95 15.49
CA GLU A 169 -4.51 -5.84 15.12
C GLU A 169 -4.42 -5.64 13.61
N TRP A 170 -4.55 -6.72 12.83
CA TRP A 170 -4.71 -6.61 11.38
C TRP A 170 -5.95 -5.77 11.00
N TRP A 171 -7.12 -6.08 11.56
CA TRP A 171 -8.35 -5.32 11.27
C TRP A 171 -8.33 -3.92 11.86
N ASN A 172 -7.71 -3.70 13.02
CA ASN A 172 -7.48 -2.36 13.57
C ASN A 172 -6.68 -1.49 12.58
N LEU A 173 -5.65 -2.05 11.93
CA LEU A 173 -4.87 -1.33 10.93
C LEU A 173 -5.63 -1.15 9.61
N ARG A 174 -6.39 -2.15 9.16
CA ARG A 174 -7.29 -2.05 7.99
C ARG A 174 -8.30 -0.92 8.15
N LEU A 175 -8.97 -0.85 9.30
CA LEU A 175 -9.89 0.23 9.63
C LEU A 175 -9.14 1.57 9.72
N ARG A 176 -8.03 1.63 10.47
CA ARG A 176 -7.28 2.89 10.69
C ARG A 176 -6.75 3.52 9.41
N TYR A 177 -6.25 2.74 8.47
CA TYR A 177 -5.58 3.28 7.29
C TYR A 177 -6.46 3.25 6.04
N GLN A 178 -7.37 2.28 5.89
CA GLN A 178 -8.22 2.14 4.70
C GLN A 178 -9.69 2.45 4.93
N GLY A 179 -10.17 2.50 6.18
CA GLY A 179 -11.59 2.65 6.47
C GLY A 179 -12.40 1.41 6.12
N LEU A 180 -11.78 0.23 6.19
CA LEU A 180 -12.43 -1.04 5.86
C LEU A 180 -12.70 -1.86 7.13
N CYS A 181 -13.91 -2.42 7.21
CA CYS A 181 -14.32 -3.36 8.22
C CYS A 181 -14.51 -4.77 7.61
N PRO A 182 -14.37 -5.84 8.40
CA PRO A 182 -14.67 -7.18 7.91
C PRO A 182 -16.19 -7.34 7.70
N PRO A 183 -16.64 -7.99 6.61
CA PRO A 183 -18.07 -8.18 6.35
C PRO A 183 -18.72 -9.20 7.30
N VAL A 184 -17.91 -10.06 7.92
CA VAL A 184 -18.32 -11.08 8.89
C VAL A 184 -17.40 -10.97 10.11
N PRO A 185 -17.90 -11.15 11.34
CA PRO A 185 -17.05 -11.14 12.53
C PRO A 185 -15.88 -12.12 12.39
N ARG A 186 -14.71 -11.70 12.88
CA ARG A 186 -13.47 -12.49 12.84
C ARG A 186 -13.03 -12.80 14.26
N SER A 187 -12.31 -13.89 14.43
CA SER A 187 -11.68 -14.30 15.68
C SER A 187 -10.16 -14.45 15.51
N GLU A 188 -9.44 -14.81 16.57
CA GLU A 188 -8.02 -15.17 16.48
C GLU A 188 -7.82 -16.63 16.02
N GLU A 189 -8.89 -17.40 15.80
CA GLU A 189 -8.80 -18.65 15.02
C GLU A 189 -8.60 -18.36 13.52
N ASP A 190 -8.92 -17.14 13.09
CA ASP A 190 -8.68 -16.66 11.74
C ASP A 190 -7.29 -16.02 11.61
N PHE A 191 -6.68 -16.17 10.44
CA PHE A 191 -5.41 -15.52 10.10
C PHE A 191 -5.52 -14.83 8.74
N ASP A 192 -6.32 -13.75 8.68
CA ASP A 192 -6.57 -12.98 7.46
C ASP A 192 -5.31 -12.41 6.78
N PRO A 193 -4.28 -11.91 7.49
CA PRO A 193 -3.03 -11.52 6.83
C PRO A 193 -2.37 -12.68 6.07
N GLY A 194 -2.52 -13.93 6.55
CA GLY A 194 -2.01 -15.13 5.86
C GLY A 194 -2.64 -15.38 4.48
N ALA A 195 -3.83 -14.84 4.22
CA ALA A 195 -4.48 -14.94 2.92
C ALA A 195 -3.86 -14.02 1.85
N LYS A 196 -2.96 -13.10 2.23
CA LYS A 196 -2.22 -12.26 1.29
C LYS A 196 -0.84 -12.85 1.01
N PHE A 197 -0.59 -13.31 -0.23
CA PHE A 197 0.63 -13.99 -0.72
C PHE A 197 1.96 -13.59 -0.06
N HIS A 198 2.21 -12.29 0.10
CA HIS A 198 3.46 -11.75 0.63
C HIS A 198 3.74 -12.10 2.09
N ILE A 199 2.69 -12.33 2.89
CA ILE A 199 2.83 -12.75 4.30
C ILE A 199 3.41 -14.19 4.38
N PRO A 200 2.76 -15.25 3.85
CA PRO A 200 3.31 -16.60 3.92
C PRO A 200 4.58 -16.78 3.06
N SER A 201 4.76 -15.97 2.00
CA SER A 201 5.97 -16.02 1.17
C SER A 201 7.12 -15.19 1.72
N SER A 202 6.95 -14.53 2.87
CA SER A 202 7.96 -13.69 3.53
C SER A 202 8.59 -12.61 2.63
N VAL A 203 7.79 -12.00 1.75
CA VAL A 203 8.25 -10.93 0.85
C VAL A 203 7.99 -9.56 1.50
N PRO A 204 9.02 -8.71 1.75
CA PRO A 204 8.87 -7.33 2.25
C PRO A 204 7.86 -6.50 1.43
N TYR A 205 6.93 -5.77 2.08
CA TYR A 205 5.84 -5.06 1.38
C TYR A 205 6.09 -3.55 1.23
N VAL A 206 6.93 -2.94 2.07
CA VAL A 206 7.28 -1.51 2.04
C VAL A 206 7.85 -1.07 0.69
N ARG A 207 8.44 -2.00 -0.07
CA ARG A 207 8.91 -1.79 -1.45
C ARG A 207 7.81 -1.23 -2.36
N TYR A 208 6.57 -1.68 -2.19
CA TYR A 208 5.45 -1.23 -3.01
C TYR A 208 4.97 0.16 -2.61
N PHE A 209 4.93 0.47 -1.31
CA PHE A 209 4.63 1.82 -0.84
C PHE A 209 5.63 2.83 -1.40
N VAL A 210 6.94 2.51 -1.30
CA VAL A 210 8.01 3.33 -1.86
C VAL A 210 7.85 3.46 -3.38
N SER A 211 7.60 2.36 -4.09
CA SER A 211 7.38 2.35 -5.53
C SER A 211 6.28 3.33 -5.95
N PHE A 212 5.15 3.31 -5.25
CA PHE A 212 3.98 4.13 -5.58
C PHE A 212 4.20 5.62 -5.33
N ILE A 213 5.24 6.00 -4.59
CA ILE A 213 5.69 7.39 -4.48
C ILE A 213 6.69 7.71 -5.59
N ILE A 214 7.78 6.94 -5.69
CA ILE A 214 8.91 7.30 -6.55
C ILE A 214 8.62 7.10 -8.04
N GLN A 215 7.68 6.23 -8.41
CA GLN A 215 7.29 6.05 -9.81
C GLN A 215 6.78 7.37 -10.42
N PHE A 216 6.09 8.21 -9.65
CA PHE A 216 5.63 9.51 -10.13
C PHE A 216 6.78 10.52 -10.25
N GLN A 217 7.77 10.47 -9.35
CA GLN A 217 8.99 11.29 -9.47
C GLN A 217 9.80 10.91 -10.72
N PHE A 218 9.92 9.61 -10.99
CA PHE A 218 10.56 9.10 -12.20
C PHE A 218 9.77 9.50 -13.44
N HIS A 219 8.46 9.28 -13.43
CA HIS A 219 7.58 9.63 -14.54
C HIS A 219 7.69 11.12 -14.88
N GLU A 220 7.59 12.03 -13.90
CA GLU A 220 7.74 13.46 -14.13
C GLU A 220 9.09 13.83 -14.77
N SER A 221 10.19 13.26 -14.27
CA SER A 221 11.52 13.53 -14.83
C SER A 221 11.66 12.99 -16.25
N LEU A 222 11.19 11.78 -16.50
CA LEU A 222 11.24 11.14 -17.83
C LEU A 222 10.38 11.88 -18.85
N CYS A 223 9.20 12.35 -18.44
CA CYS A 223 8.32 13.20 -19.26
C CYS A 223 9.00 14.51 -19.65
N LYS A 224 9.68 15.15 -18.69
CA LYS A 224 10.46 16.37 -18.95
C LYS A 224 11.58 16.13 -19.95
N VAL A 225 12.34 15.03 -19.80
CA VAL A 225 13.43 14.67 -20.72
C VAL A 225 12.91 14.20 -22.08
N ALA A 226 11.71 13.62 -22.14
CA ALA A 226 11.02 13.32 -23.39
C ALA A 226 10.47 14.57 -24.12
N GLY A 227 10.59 15.76 -23.52
CA GLY A 227 10.09 17.00 -24.12
C GLY A 227 8.56 17.08 -24.16
N GLN A 228 7.85 16.26 -23.36
CA GLN A 228 6.40 16.31 -23.28
C GLN A 228 5.97 17.58 -22.54
N THR A 229 5.00 18.29 -23.10
CA THR A 229 4.38 19.48 -22.51
C THR A 229 2.92 19.18 -22.13
N GLY A 230 2.38 19.94 -21.17
CA GLY A 230 1.00 19.77 -20.71
C GLY A 230 0.87 18.99 -19.39
N PRO A 231 -0.35 18.52 -19.07
CA PRO A 231 -0.62 17.80 -17.82
C PRO A 231 0.18 16.50 -17.70
N LEU A 232 0.74 16.25 -16.51
CA LEU A 232 1.61 15.09 -16.27
C LEU A 232 0.91 13.75 -16.59
N HIS A 233 -0.38 13.62 -16.27
CA HIS A 233 -1.14 12.39 -16.52
C HIS A 233 -1.39 12.05 -17.99
N LYS A 234 -1.11 12.98 -18.92
CA LYS A 234 -1.19 12.75 -20.37
C LYS A 234 0.15 12.37 -20.99
N CYS A 235 1.20 12.31 -20.19
CA CYS A 235 2.53 12.03 -20.68
C CYS A 235 2.68 10.57 -21.14
N ASP A 236 3.16 10.42 -22.38
CA ASP A 236 3.64 9.16 -22.92
C ASP A 236 5.12 9.29 -23.31
N ILE A 237 5.99 8.50 -22.67
CA ILE A 237 7.43 8.49 -22.95
C ILE A 237 7.81 7.58 -24.13
N TYR A 238 6.85 6.87 -24.72
CA TYR A 238 7.06 5.97 -25.85
C TYR A 238 7.93 6.61 -26.96
N LYS A 239 8.90 5.85 -27.47
CA LYS A 239 9.92 6.28 -28.45
C LYS A 239 10.90 7.36 -27.99
N SER A 240 10.85 7.82 -26.73
CA SER A 240 11.84 8.77 -26.18
C SER A 240 13.14 8.06 -25.82
N LYS A 241 14.13 8.10 -26.73
CA LYS A 241 15.49 7.59 -26.47
C LYS A 241 16.19 8.34 -25.33
N ALA A 242 15.86 9.62 -25.14
CA ALA A 242 16.43 10.41 -24.06
C ALA A 242 15.93 9.93 -22.68
N ALA A 243 14.63 9.65 -22.55
CA ALA A 243 14.06 9.07 -21.34
C ALA A 243 14.61 7.66 -21.09
N GLY A 244 14.68 6.82 -22.14
CA GLY A 244 15.27 5.49 -22.05
C GLY A 244 16.74 5.49 -21.63
N LYS A 245 17.54 6.42 -22.14
CA LYS A 245 18.94 6.58 -21.71
C LYS A 245 19.03 6.93 -20.23
N LEU A 246 18.23 7.87 -19.76
CA LEU A 246 18.24 8.31 -18.36
C LEU A 246 17.92 7.16 -17.40
N ILE A 247 16.81 6.46 -17.66
CA ILE A 247 16.37 5.36 -16.79
C ILE A 247 17.29 4.13 -16.91
N GLY A 248 17.81 3.86 -18.11
CA GLY A 248 18.79 2.80 -18.36
C GLY A 248 20.09 3.04 -17.61
N ASP A 249 20.61 4.27 -17.62
CA ASP A 249 21.83 4.61 -16.88
C ASP A 249 21.65 4.51 -15.36
N ALA A 250 20.45 4.79 -14.85
CA ALA A 250 20.12 4.54 -13.44
C ALA A 250 20.11 3.05 -13.10
N MET A 251 19.45 2.22 -13.91
CA MET A 251 19.37 0.77 -13.69
C MET A 251 20.75 0.09 -13.71
N LYS A 252 21.69 0.58 -14.54
CA LYS A 252 23.07 0.06 -14.60
C LYS A 252 23.84 0.22 -13.28
N LEU A 253 23.43 1.15 -12.41
CA LEU A 253 24.09 1.31 -11.11
C LEU A 253 23.81 0.12 -10.18
N GLY A 254 22.70 -0.59 -10.37
CA GLY A 254 22.21 -1.58 -9.41
C GLY A 254 22.23 -1.04 -7.98
N SER A 255 22.77 -1.82 -7.05
CA SER A 255 22.99 -1.42 -5.66
C SER A 255 24.46 -1.01 -5.38
N SER A 256 25.25 -0.69 -6.42
CA SER A 256 26.65 -0.26 -6.27
C SER A 256 26.82 1.16 -5.74
N LYS A 257 25.74 1.94 -5.74
CA LYS A 257 25.67 3.32 -5.25
C LYS A 257 24.53 3.47 -4.26
N SER A 258 24.60 4.50 -3.45
CA SER A 258 23.51 4.78 -2.51
C SER A 258 22.24 5.16 -3.28
N TRP A 259 21.07 4.72 -2.81
CA TRP A 259 19.81 5.05 -3.47
C TRP A 259 19.56 6.56 -3.68
N PRO A 260 20.02 7.49 -2.80
CA PRO A 260 19.89 8.92 -3.06
C PRO A 260 20.68 9.39 -4.28
N GLU A 261 21.83 8.76 -4.58
CA GLU A 261 22.62 9.06 -5.78
C GLU A 261 21.89 8.58 -7.04
N ALA A 262 21.31 7.38 -7.01
CA ALA A 262 20.48 6.86 -8.10
C ALA A 262 19.22 7.72 -8.31
N MET A 263 18.56 8.15 -7.23
CA MET A 263 17.42 9.08 -7.27
C MET A 263 17.82 10.41 -7.92
N LYS A 264 18.99 10.95 -7.55
CA LYS A 264 19.51 12.21 -8.08
C LYS A 264 19.84 12.12 -9.56
N LEU A 265 20.34 10.97 -10.01
CA LEU A 265 20.60 10.74 -11.42
C LEU A 265 19.30 10.82 -12.23
N ILE A 266 18.21 10.22 -11.75
CA ILE A 266 16.92 10.23 -12.47
C ILE A 266 16.21 11.58 -12.34
N THR A 267 16.10 12.12 -11.13
CA THR A 267 15.17 13.22 -10.81
C THR A 267 15.84 14.57 -10.59
N GLY A 268 17.15 14.60 -10.44
CA GLY A 268 17.90 15.77 -9.98
C GLY A 268 17.86 15.99 -8.45
N ASN A 269 17.02 15.26 -7.72
CA ASN A 269 16.86 15.34 -6.25
C ASN A 269 17.27 14.03 -5.57
N SER A 270 17.61 14.08 -4.29
CA SER A 270 18.10 12.92 -3.52
C SER A 270 17.08 12.37 -2.52
N THR A 271 15.86 12.91 -2.51
CA THR A 271 14.80 12.58 -1.55
C THR A 271 13.59 11.98 -2.25
N MET A 272 12.88 11.10 -1.54
CA MET A 272 11.55 10.67 -1.94
C MET A 272 10.55 11.79 -1.62
N SER A 273 9.65 12.09 -2.54
CA SER A 273 8.61 13.11 -2.38
C SER A 273 7.31 12.67 -3.05
N ALA A 274 6.19 12.98 -2.41
CA ALA A 274 4.85 12.77 -2.97
C ALA A 274 4.42 13.88 -3.95
N ASP A 275 5.22 14.94 -4.13
CA ASP A 275 4.81 16.11 -4.93
C ASP A 275 4.41 15.74 -6.37
N SER A 276 5.17 14.86 -7.02
CA SER A 276 4.89 14.42 -8.40
C SER A 276 3.60 13.58 -8.47
N LEU A 277 3.31 12.77 -7.44
CA LEU A 277 2.06 12.02 -7.32
C LEU A 277 0.88 12.99 -7.13
N MET A 278 1.01 13.95 -6.22
CA MET A 278 -0.02 14.97 -5.98
C MET A 278 -0.28 15.81 -7.25
N LYS A 279 0.78 16.18 -7.97
CA LYS A 279 0.69 16.91 -9.25
C LYS A 279 -0.02 16.09 -10.33
N TYR A 280 0.24 14.79 -10.40
CA TYR A 280 -0.42 13.89 -11.35
C TYR A 280 -1.93 13.88 -11.15
N PHE A 281 -2.38 13.72 -9.90
CA PHE A 281 -3.79 13.60 -9.54
C PHE A 281 -4.50 14.92 -9.24
N GLN A 282 -3.82 16.07 -9.28
CA GLN A 282 -4.40 17.36 -8.92
C GLN A 282 -5.76 17.65 -9.59
N PRO A 283 -5.98 17.37 -10.89
CA PRO A 283 -7.29 17.61 -11.51
C PRO A 283 -8.40 16.76 -10.88
N LEU A 284 -8.11 15.50 -10.57
CA LEU A 284 -9.06 14.60 -9.91
C LEU A 284 -9.30 15.00 -8.45
N THR A 285 -8.24 15.36 -7.72
CA THR A 285 -8.36 15.83 -6.34
C THR A 285 -9.31 17.03 -6.26
N ASN A 286 -9.15 18.01 -7.15
CA ASN A 286 -10.05 19.17 -7.21
C ASN A 286 -11.50 18.75 -7.49
N TRP A 287 -11.69 17.87 -8.47
CA TRP A 287 -13.02 17.37 -8.84
C TRP A 287 -13.69 16.61 -7.68
N LEU A 288 -12.96 15.73 -6.98
CA LEU A 288 -13.47 14.96 -5.85
C LEU A 288 -13.84 15.85 -4.67
N ILE A 289 -13.08 16.91 -4.39
CA ILE A 289 -13.42 17.86 -3.34
C ILE A 289 -14.75 18.56 -3.65
N GLU A 290 -14.91 19.03 -4.90
CA GLU A 290 -16.15 19.67 -5.34
C GLU A 290 -17.34 18.70 -5.28
N GLU A 291 -17.15 17.47 -5.75
CA GLU A 291 -18.22 16.48 -5.84
C GLU A 291 -18.65 15.96 -4.46
N ASN A 292 -17.70 15.65 -3.58
CA ASN A 292 -18.00 15.27 -2.19
C ASN A 292 -18.71 16.39 -1.44
N PHE A 293 -18.37 17.66 -1.70
CA PHE A 293 -19.06 18.80 -1.11
C PHE A 293 -20.52 18.90 -1.59
N LYS A 294 -20.77 18.73 -2.90
CA LYS A 294 -22.14 18.73 -3.46
C LYS A 294 -23.00 17.61 -2.88
N ASN A 295 -22.41 16.44 -2.70
CA ASN A 295 -23.10 15.25 -2.18
C ASN A 295 -23.20 15.24 -0.65
N ALA A 296 -22.65 16.27 0.03
CA ALA A 296 -22.60 16.38 1.48
C ALA A 296 -21.94 15.16 2.16
N GLU A 297 -20.90 14.61 1.53
CA GLU A 297 -20.19 13.44 2.03
C GLU A 297 -19.39 13.77 3.29
N THR A 298 -19.34 12.83 4.22
CA THR A 298 -18.49 12.94 5.41
C THR A 298 -17.15 12.28 5.13
N LEU A 299 -16.06 13.06 5.11
CA LEU A 299 -14.73 12.51 4.89
C LEU A 299 -14.22 11.74 6.11
N GLY A 300 -13.69 10.55 5.85
CA GLY A 300 -13.31 9.59 6.89
C GLY A 300 -14.49 8.75 7.34
N TRP A 301 -14.30 7.98 8.40
CA TRP A 301 -15.27 7.03 8.93
C TRP A 301 -15.48 7.29 10.42
N PRO A 302 -16.24 8.35 10.79
CA PRO A 302 -16.47 8.69 12.20
C PRO A 302 -17.26 7.61 12.96
N LEU A 303 -18.10 6.84 12.25
CA LEU A 303 -18.75 5.63 12.75
C LEU A 303 -17.82 4.42 12.59
N TYR A 304 -16.65 4.49 13.23
CA TYR A 304 -15.58 3.49 13.07
C TYR A 304 -15.92 2.14 13.72
N ASP A 305 -16.93 2.08 14.58
CA ASP A 305 -17.46 0.89 15.24
C ASP A 305 -18.55 0.18 14.41
N TRP A 306 -19.01 0.78 13.31
CA TRP A 306 -19.99 0.16 12.42
C TRP A 306 -19.40 -1.06 11.70
N THR A 307 -20.19 -2.14 11.65
CA THR A 307 -19.91 -3.31 10.82
C THR A 307 -21.22 -3.84 10.23
N PRO A 308 -21.21 -4.46 9.02
CA PRO A 308 -22.43 -4.99 8.41
C PRO A 308 -23.19 -6.00 9.28
N ALA A 309 -22.48 -6.73 10.16
CA ALA A 309 -23.09 -7.71 11.06
C ALA A 309 -23.99 -7.08 12.12
N LEU A 310 -23.79 -5.80 12.48
CA LEU A 310 -24.65 -5.09 13.42
C LEU A 310 -26.05 -4.81 12.83
N ASP A 311 -26.15 -4.67 11.51
CA ASP A 311 -27.43 -4.41 10.82
C ASP A 311 -28.27 -5.70 10.63
N VAL A 312 -27.65 -6.88 10.79
CA VAL A 312 -28.31 -8.20 10.70
C VAL A 312 -28.88 -8.65 12.05
N VAL A 313 -28.59 -7.92 13.14
CA VAL A 313 -29.30 -8.13 14.40
C VAL A 313 -30.74 -7.67 14.18
N GLU A 314 -31.64 -8.64 13.95
CA GLU A 314 -33.09 -8.42 14.00
C GLU A 314 -33.42 -7.50 15.19
N PRO A 315 -34.37 -6.55 15.05
CA PRO A 315 -34.80 -5.76 16.20
C PRO A 315 -35.06 -6.72 17.35
N PRO A 316 -34.52 -6.45 18.56
CA PRO A 316 -34.65 -7.38 19.67
C PRO A 316 -36.11 -7.77 19.76
N THR A 317 -36.40 -9.07 19.65
CA THR A 317 -37.73 -9.61 19.97
C THR A 317 -38.18 -8.89 21.23
N PRO A 318 -39.38 -8.26 21.24
CA PRO A 318 -39.81 -7.46 22.37
C PRO A 318 -39.56 -8.28 23.63
N PRO A 319 -38.91 -7.72 24.67
CA PRO A 319 -38.62 -8.49 25.86
C PRO A 319 -39.94 -9.10 26.30
N THR A 320 -39.99 -10.43 26.38
CA THR A 320 -41.10 -11.16 27.01
C THR A 320 -41.40 -10.40 28.29
N GLN A 321 -42.60 -9.82 28.35
CA GLN A 321 -43.00 -8.89 29.40
C GLN A 321 -42.50 -9.40 30.74
N ALA A 322 -41.54 -8.67 31.34
CA ALA A 322 -41.13 -8.96 32.69
C ALA A 322 -42.39 -8.99 33.56
N PRO A 323 -42.55 -9.99 34.45
CA PRO A 323 -43.75 -10.10 35.28
C PRO A 323 -44.00 -8.75 35.97
N TYR A 324 -45.23 -8.24 35.83
CA TYR A 324 -45.66 -6.93 36.32
C TYR A 324 -45.00 -6.59 37.67
N GLY A 325 -44.16 -5.55 37.69
CA GLY A 325 -43.50 -5.05 38.90
C GLY A 325 -42.00 -5.36 39.04
N HIS A 326 -41.33 -5.87 38.01
CA HIS A 326 -39.86 -6.01 37.97
C HIS A 326 -39.22 -5.04 36.96
N VAL A 327 -37.99 -4.60 37.26
CA VAL A 327 -37.14 -3.75 36.42
C VAL A 327 -35.88 -4.53 36.03
N ASP A 328 -35.34 -4.25 34.84
CA ASP A 328 -34.05 -4.78 34.43
C ASP A 328 -32.92 -3.94 35.06
N PHE A 329 -31.99 -4.60 35.75
CA PHE A 329 -30.79 -4.00 36.33
C PHE A 329 -29.59 -4.91 36.06
N LEU A 330 -28.69 -4.49 35.18
CA LEU A 330 -27.51 -5.26 34.72
C LEU A 330 -27.86 -6.64 34.11
N GLY A 331 -28.96 -6.73 33.36
CA GLY A 331 -29.41 -7.98 32.73
C GLY A 331 -30.15 -8.93 33.68
N LEU A 332 -30.52 -8.47 34.88
CA LEU A 332 -31.28 -9.22 35.88
C LEU A 332 -32.65 -8.56 36.11
N SER A 333 -33.72 -9.36 36.10
CA SER A 333 -35.08 -8.91 36.41
C SER A 333 -35.29 -8.84 37.93
N LEU A 334 -35.23 -7.64 38.51
CA LEU A 334 -35.28 -7.41 39.96
C LEU A 334 -36.50 -6.55 40.37
N LYS A 335 -36.92 -6.63 41.63
CA LYS A 335 -37.91 -5.66 42.16
C LYS A 335 -37.27 -4.26 42.24
N PRO A 336 -38.04 -3.17 42.09
CA PRO A 336 -37.52 -1.79 42.14
C PRO A 336 -36.66 -1.49 43.39
N GLU A 337 -37.05 -1.99 44.56
CA GLU A 337 -36.30 -1.86 45.81
C GLU A 337 -34.92 -2.54 45.75
N GLN A 338 -34.82 -3.71 45.12
CA GLN A 338 -33.57 -4.45 44.94
C GLN A 338 -32.65 -3.77 43.94
N ALA A 339 -33.20 -3.25 42.84
CA ALA A 339 -32.45 -2.47 41.86
C ALA A 339 -31.90 -1.17 42.49
N LYS A 340 -32.70 -0.49 43.30
CA LYS A 340 -32.28 0.72 44.04
C LYS A 340 -31.17 0.40 45.04
N ALA A 341 -31.27 -0.71 45.78
CA ALA A 341 -30.18 -1.17 46.65
C ALA A 341 -28.90 -1.48 45.86
N GLY A 342 -29.02 -2.14 44.70
CA GLY A 342 -27.90 -2.40 43.78
C GLY A 342 -27.23 -1.12 43.28
N GLN A 343 -28.01 -0.10 42.91
CA GLN A 343 -27.49 1.22 42.53
C GLN A 343 -26.69 1.88 43.64
N TRP A 344 -27.18 1.85 44.88
CA TRP A 344 -26.45 2.40 46.04
C TRP A 344 -25.15 1.65 46.32
N ILE A 345 -25.14 0.32 46.20
CA ILE A 345 -23.92 -0.48 46.37
C ILE A 345 -22.89 -0.13 45.30
N LEU A 346 -23.29 -0.05 44.03
CA LEU A 346 -22.39 0.34 42.94
C LEU A 346 -21.84 1.76 43.11
N LEU A 347 -22.67 2.70 43.57
CA LEU A 347 -22.24 4.07 43.85
C LEU A 347 -21.17 4.11 44.96
N VAL A 348 -21.38 3.37 46.05
CA VAL A 348 -20.41 3.30 47.15
C VAL A 348 -19.10 2.65 46.70
N LEU A 349 -19.17 1.57 45.91
CA LEU A 349 -18.00 0.91 45.33
C LEU A 349 -17.23 1.86 44.39
N ALA A 350 -17.95 2.59 43.53
CA ALA A 350 -17.36 3.55 42.61
C ALA A 350 -16.64 4.67 43.36
N ILE A 351 -17.28 5.25 44.39
CA ILE A 351 -16.68 6.29 45.25
C ILE A 351 -15.44 5.74 45.97
N GLY A 352 -15.52 4.53 46.53
CA GLY A 352 -14.39 3.87 47.19
C GLY A 352 -13.19 3.67 46.25
N LEU A 353 -13.45 3.21 45.02
CA LEU A 353 -12.43 3.08 43.97
C LEU A 353 -11.82 4.44 43.60
N THR A 354 -12.63 5.50 43.47
CA THR A 354 -12.11 6.84 43.13
C THR A 354 -11.23 7.40 44.24
N ILE A 355 -11.62 7.23 45.51
CA ILE A 355 -10.80 7.63 46.67
C ILE A 355 -9.50 6.81 46.73
N GLY A 356 -9.59 5.50 46.47
CA GLY A 356 -8.41 4.62 46.43
C GLY A 356 -7.39 5.06 45.37
N VAL A 357 -7.86 5.31 44.14
CA VAL A 357 -7.01 5.77 43.03
C VAL A 357 -6.40 7.14 43.32
N THR A 358 -7.19 8.10 43.82
CA THR A 358 -6.68 9.45 44.14
C THR A 358 -5.64 9.41 45.28
N ALA A 359 -5.83 8.59 46.30
CA ALA A 359 -4.85 8.38 47.36
C ALA A 359 -3.54 7.75 46.83
N LEU A 360 -3.64 6.80 45.89
CA LEU A 360 -2.49 6.15 45.28
C LEU A 360 -1.67 7.13 44.42
N VAL A 361 -2.36 7.95 43.63
CA VAL A 361 -1.75 9.04 42.83
C VAL A 361 -1.07 10.07 43.75
N ALA A 362 -1.73 10.51 44.83
CA ALA A 362 -1.15 11.43 45.80
C ALA A 362 0.11 10.85 46.46
N LYS A 363 0.10 9.56 46.83
CA LYS A 363 1.27 8.85 47.38
C LYS A 363 2.43 8.76 46.38
N MET A 364 2.15 8.56 45.09
CA MET A 364 3.19 8.55 44.04
C MET A 364 3.80 9.94 43.83
N ILE A 365 3.00 11.00 43.85
CA ILE A 365 3.47 12.39 43.74
C ILE A 365 4.31 12.79 44.96
N LEU A 366 3.89 12.40 46.17
CA LEU A 366 4.65 12.65 47.40
C LEU A 366 5.97 11.87 47.46
N ARG A 367 6.02 10.65 46.90
CA ARG A 367 7.27 9.88 46.75
C ARG A 367 8.27 10.53 45.78
N LYS A 368 7.81 11.17 44.71
CA LYS A 368 8.66 11.93 43.76
C LYS A 368 9.24 13.22 44.34
N ARG A 369 8.74 13.73 45.48
CA ARG A 369 9.20 14.99 46.11
C ARG A 369 10.23 14.82 47.24
N ARG A 370 10.80 13.64 47.46
CA ARG A 370 11.97 13.51 48.38
C ARG A 370 13.24 14.03 47.67
N PRO A 371 13.98 15.00 48.24
CA PRO A 371 15.17 15.54 47.61
C PRO A 371 16.32 14.52 47.70
N TYR A 372 16.86 14.15 46.53
CA TYR A 372 18.09 13.37 46.42
C TYR A 372 19.28 14.29 46.80
N LYS A 373 19.88 14.07 47.96
CA LYS A 373 21.14 14.72 48.36
C LYS A 373 22.32 13.95 47.77
N SER A 374 22.99 14.62 46.83
CA SER A 374 24.39 14.57 46.36
C SER A 374 25.37 13.52 46.88
N ALA A 375 26.18 12.95 45.97
CA ALA A 375 27.63 12.78 46.16
C ALA A 375 28.38 12.75 44.81
N SER A 376 29.28 13.74 44.63
CA SER A 376 30.49 13.82 43.77
C SER A 376 30.32 13.65 42.25
N GLU A 377 30.96 14.41 41.36
CA GLU A 377 32.21 15.14 41.48
C GLU A 377 32.35 16.15 40.32
N LEU A 378 32.95 17.28 40.66
CA LEU A 378 33.39 18.38 39.79
C LEU A 378 34.76 17.96 39.22
N GLU A 379 35.05 18.26 37.95
CA GLU A 379 36.22 19.08 37.57
C GLU A 379 36.44 19.20 36.05
N MET A 380 37.07 20.32 35.72
CA MET A 380 37.28 20.95 34.42
C MET A 380 38.45 20.32 33.64
N LYS A 381 38.20 19.84 32.41
CA LYS A 381 38.92 20.16 31.15
C LYS A 381 38.41 19.28 30.02
#